data_AF-A0A161ZCH5-F1
#
_entry.id   AF-A0A161ZCH5-F1
#
_cell.length_a   1.000
_cell.length_b   1.000
_cell.length_c   1.000
_cell.angle_alpha   90.00
_cell.angle_beta   90.00
_cell.angle_gamma   90.00
#
_symmetry.space_group_name_H-M   'P 1'
#
loop_
_entity.id
_entity.type
_entity.pdbx_description
1 polymer ?
#
loop_
_entity_poly.entity_id
_entity_poly.type
_entity_poly.pdbx_seq_one_letter_code
_entity_poly.pdbx_strand_id
1 'polypeptide(L)'
;MGIGLADRKALWVQSGNACAFPDCRRSLFEVEDEVSGSPLIGAGIVVGEEAHIRAQSPGGPRYDPDYPNVDSYANLVLLCPTHHTIIDKSEPENWPVKRLEKLKTDHEMWVRGRRSAAAERTSKTEILVAADVQRIEDHLFARWPAVHWQLNRPIPTLSKTHFEAVAQAGRFLLAKDWPSEFPAVAQMAERLRHLIAMLCEHITNEFEQTHEPDGPLKLFRAEKQLRTWDPPTYKHLFHETQVNMVTSWWLGDRLTYELNQWIRAVRDELDVHYRFAEGVILVPVGDGIIEPVADTRYDYDLSTPLPALPTGLTQLKDAVEQTAEERGVEPQRVHPSELTFPIEDD
;
A
#
# COMPACT_ATOMS: atom_id res chain seq x y z
N MET A 1 -1.96 16.53 -4.15
CA MET A 1 -1.59 15.41 -3.26
C MET A 1 -2.27 15.71 -1.93
N GLY A 2 -2.68 14.68 -1.18
CA GLY A 2 -3.30 14.87 0.14
C GLY A 2 -2.25 14.73 1.25
N ILE A 3 -2.66 14.99 2.49
CA ILE A 3 -1.86 14.75 3.69
C ILE A 3 -1.54 13.25 3.78
N GLY A 4 -0.24 12.91 3.85
CA GLY A 4 0.22 11.52 3.95
C GLY A 4 -0.10 10.90 5.32
N LEU A 5 -0.09 9.56 5.39
CA LEU A 5 -0.41 8.79 6.60
C LEU A 5 0.46 9.19 7.79
N ALA A 6 1.76 9.37 7.59
CA ALA A 6 2.69 9.75 8.65
C ALA A 6 2.38 11.14 9.22
N ASP A 7 2.17 12.13 8.35
CA ASP A 7 1.86 13.51 8.74
C ASP A 7 0.49 13.60 9.43
N ARG A 8 -0.51 12.88 8.90
CA ARG A 8 -1.83 12.74 9.51
C ARG A 8 -1.74 12.11 10.89
N LYS A 9 -1.08 10.94 11.02
CA LYS A 9 -0.94 10.25 12.31
C LYS A 9 -0.23 11.16 13.32
N ALA A 10 0.84 11.85 12.90
CA ALA A 10 1.53 12.82 13.76
C ALA A 10 0.60 13.97 14.20
N LEU A 11 -0.19 14.53 13.30
CA LEU A 11 -1.14 15.61 13.60
C LEU A 11 -2.15 15.20 14.66
N TRP A 12 -2.85 14.08 14.46
CA TRP A 12 -3.90 13.61 15.37
C TRP A 12 -3.35 13.23 16.73
N VAL A 13 -2.23 12.51 16.76
CA VAL A 13 -1.51 12.12 17.97
C VAL A 13 -1.06 13.33 18.78
N GLN A 14 -0.39 14.29 18.14
CA GLN A 14 0.16 15.46 18.84
C GLN A 14 -0.94 16.44 19.27
N SER A 15 -2.07 16.44 18.55
CA SER A 15 -3.26 17.23 18.91
C SER A 15 -4.14 16.55 19.97
N GLY A 16 -3.85 15.30 20.34
CA GLY A 16 -4.61 14.56 21.35
C GLY A 16 -6.07 14.37 20.98
N ASN A 17 -6.37 14.24 19.67
CA ASN A 17 -7.73 14.22 19.12
C ASN A 17 -8.61 15.40 19.57
N ALA A 18 -8.02 16.56 19.91
CA ALA A 18 -8.73 17.70 20.45
C ALA A 18 -8.54 18.95 19.59
N CYS A 19 -9.55 19.81 19.55
CA CYS A 19 -9.47 21.10 18.85
C CYS A 19 -8.38 21.98 19.44
N ALA A 20 -7.50 22.51 18.58
CA ALA A 20 -6.39 23.36 18.99
C ALA A 20 -6.79 24.72 19.58
N PHE A 21 -8.07 25.12 19.45
CA PHE A 21 -8.53 26.39 19.99
C PHE A 21 -8.54 26.37 21.54
N PRO A 22 -7.91 27.35 22.24
CA PRO A 22 -7.61 27.24 23.67
C PRO A 22 -8.83 27.01 24.58
N ASP A 23 -9.94 27.67 24.25
CA ASP A 23 -11.19 27.60 25.04
C ASP A 23 -12.16 26.52 24.51
N CYS A 24 -11.78 25.78 23.47
CA CYS A 24 -12.60 24.74 22.86
C CYS A 24 -12.20 23.36 23.38
N ARG A 25 -11.02 22.86 22.94
CA ARG A 25 -10.46 21.54 23.32
C ARG A 25 -11.43 20.35 23.25
N ARG A 26 -12.56 20.47 22.54
CA ARG A 26 -13.52 19.39 22.36
C ARG A 26 -12.85 18.21 21.67
N SER A 27 -13.36 17.00 21.96
CA SER A 27 -13.00 15.82 21.19
C SER A 27 -13.35 16.04 19.72
N LEU A 28 -12.46 15.57 18.85
CA LEU A 28 -12.60 15.57 17.40
C LEU A 28 -12.77 14.17 16.82
N PHE A 29 -12.85 13.19 17.72
CA PHE A 29 -13.14 11.81 17.42
C PHE A 29 -14.20 11.34 18.42
N GLU A 30 -15.37 11.01 17.92
CA GLU A 30 -16.51 10.59 18.74
C GLU A 30 -16.72 9.09 18.57
N VAL A 31 -16.77 8.35 19.68
CA VAL A 31 -17.04 6.89 19.70
C VAL A 31 -18.43 6.56 20.21
N GLU A 32 -19.11 7.54 20.80
CA GLU A 32 -20.45 7.45 21.35
C GLU A 32 -21.28 8.62 20.82
N ASP A 33 -22.55 8.37 20.57
CA ASP A 33 -23.50 9.39 20.19
C ASP A 33 -23.77 10.30 21.40
N GLU A 34 -23.45 11.60 21.27
CA GLU A 34 -23.56 12.57 22.37
C GLU A 34 -24.98 12.67 22.97
N VAL A 35 -26.04 12.32 22.21
CA VAL A 35 -27.44 12.48 22.63
C VAL A 35 -27.99 11.20 23.28
N SER A 36 -27.67 10.04 22.72
CA SER A 36 -28.20 8.74 23.11
C SER A 36 -27.23 7.93 23.97
N GLY A 37 -25.95 8.33 24.07
CA GLY A 37 -24.89 7.58 24.74
C GLY A 37 -24.64 6.20 24.13
N SER A 38 -25.20 5.93 22.95
CA SER A 38 -25.04 4.65 22.26
C SER A 38 -23.73 4.66 21.47
N PRO A 39 -23.01 3.53 21.36
CA PRO A 39 -21.81 3.46 20.54
C PRO A 39 -22.12 3.86 19.09
N LEU A 40 -21.28 4.72 18.52
CA LEU A 40 -21.28 4.97 17.08
C LEU A 40 -20.68 3.74 16.38
N ILE A 41 -21.22 3.36 15.21
CA ILE A 41 -20.90 2.09 14.55
C ILE A 41 -19.38 1.96 14.30
N GLY A 42 -18.77 0.89 14.79
CA GLY A 42 -17.46 0.35 14.38
C GLY A 42 -16.24 1.22 14.69
N ALA A 43 -15.99 2.23 13.86
CA ALA A 43 -14.71 2.94 13.77
C ALA A 43 -14.70 4.31 14.47
N GLY A 44 -15.82 4.72 15.10
CA GLY A 44 -16.04 6.08 15.56
C GLY A 44 -16.25 7.07 14.40
N ILE A 45 -16.49 8.34 14.72
CA ILE A 45 -16.71 9.41 13.76
C ILE A 45 -15.62 10.46 13.93
N VAL A 46 -14.89 10.71 12.83
CA VAL A 46 -13.95 11.82 12.73
C VAL A 46 -14.72 13.09 12.41
N VAL A 47 -14.76 14.03 13.37
CA VAL A 47 -15.37 15.36 13.19
C VAL A 47 -14.33 16.47 13.07
N GLY A 48 -13.05 16.17 13.34
CA GLY A 48 -11.95 17.12 13.19
C GLY A 48 -11.60 17.43 11.74
N GLU A 49 -11.15 18.66 11.50
CA GLU A 49 -10.65 19.13 10.22
C GLU A 49 -9.14 19.41 10.30
N GLU A 50 -8.41 18.87 9.33
CA GLU A 50 -6.95 18.99 9.19
C GLU A 50 -6.64 20.28 8.42
N ALA A 51 -6.44 21.38 9.15
CA ALA A 51 -6.33 22.70 8.56
C ALA A 51 -4.90 23.07 8.18
N HIS A 52 -4.71 23.54 6.95
CA HIS A 52 -3.43 24.12 6.53
C HIS A 52 -3.19 25.50 7.15
N ILE A 53 -2.01 25.69 7.73
CA ILE A 53 -1.52 26.99 8.19
C ILE A 53 -1.23 27.90 6.99
N ARG A 54 -0.49 27.39 6.00
CA ARG A 54 -0.25 28.02 4.69
C ARG A 54 -1.02 27.27 3.60
N ALA A 55 -1.77 27.99 2.77
CA ALA A 55 -2.63 27.38 1.75
C ALA A 55 -1.86 26.61 0.66
N GLN A 56 -2.51 25.57 0.12
CA GLN A 56 -1.98 24.73 -0.95
C GLN A 56 -1.97 25.43 -2.33
N SER A 57 -2.94 26.31 -2.60
CA SER A 57 -3.14 26.90 -3.94
C SER A 57 -2.69 28.36 -4.01
N PRO A 58 -2.08 28.79 -5.15
CA PRO A 58 -1.84 30.20 -5.42
C PRO A 58 -3.12 31.03 -5.27
N GLY A 59 -3.03 32.15 -4.55
CA GLY A 59 -4.18 33.02 -4.24
C GLY A 59 -5.01 32.57 -3.04
N GLY A 60 -4.67 31.43 -2.41
CA GLY A 60 -5.26 31.02 -1.14
C GLY A 60 -4.74 31.83 0.05
N PRO A 61 -5.44 31.81 1.20
CA PRO A 61 -5.01 32.50 2.42
C PRO A 61 -3.59 32.08 2.84
N ARG A 62 -2.70 33.07 3.03
CA ARG A 62 -1.31 32.84 3.48
C ARG A 62 -0.51 31.91 2.54
N TYR A 63 -0.83 31.89 1.25
CA TYR A 63 -0.03 31.16 0.27
C TYR A 63 1.43 31.63 0.29
N ASP A 64 2.34 30.66 0.31
CA ASP A 64 3.79 30.87 0.32
C ASP A 64 4.41 29.94 -0.71
N PRO A 65 4.84 30.46 -1.89
CA PRO A 65 5.40 29.63 -2.95
C PRO A 65 6.74 28.98 -2.58
N ASP A 66 7.42 29.51 -1.57
CA ASP A 66 8.72 29.02 -1.12
C ASP A 66 8.60 27.99 0.02
N TYR A 67 7.38 27.67 0.45
CA TYR A 67 7.15 26.68 1.49
C TYR A 67 7.26 25.24 0.93
N PRO A 68 8.19 24.41 1.44
CA PRO A 68 8.63 23.20 0.73
C PRO A 68 7.61 22.06 0.70
N ASN A 69 6.79 21.91 1.74
CA ASN A 69 5.78 20.85 1.81
C ASN A 69 4.54 21.32 2.57
N VAL A 70 3.56 21.81 1.83
CA VAL A 70 2.28 22.30 2.37
C VAL A 70 1.49 21.22 3.13
N ASP A 71 1.63 19.95 2.76
CA ASP A 71 0.88 18.84 3.37
C ASP A 71 1.62 18.21 4.58
N SER A 72 2.75 18.78 4.98
CA SER A 72 3.52 18.30 6.14
C SER A 72 2.84 18.63 7.47
N TYR A 73 3.04 17.77 8.47
CA TYR A 73 2.59 17.95 9.85
C TYR A 73 2.94 19.33 10.43
N ALA A 74 4.09 19.89 10.04
CA ALA A 74 4.55 21.20 10.49
C ALA A 74 3.61 22.34 10.04
N ASN A 75 2.92 22.17 8.92
CA ASN A 75 2.00 23.16 8.35
C ASN A 75 0.53 22.87 8.68
N LEU A 76 0.24 21.89 9.55
CA LEU A 76 -1.13 21.47 9.84
C LEU A 76 -1.52 21.78 11.29
N VAL A 77 -2.77 22.19 11.50
CA VAL A 77 -3.40 22.34 12.82
C VAL A 77 -4.76 21.65 12.84
N LEU A 78 -5.05 20.91 13.90
CA LEU A 78 -6.30 20.16 14.03
C LEU A 78 -7.39 21.00 14.70
N LEU A 79 -8.54 21.15 14.06
CA LEU A 79 -9.62 22.03 14.50
C LEU A 79 -10.98 21.34 14.45
N CYS A 80 -11.96 21.83 15.22
CA CYS A 80 -13.35 21.45 14.98
C CYS A 80 -13.92 22.24 13.80
N PRO A 81 -15.03 21.80 13.19
CA PRO A 81 -15.59 22.46 12.00
C PRO A 81 -15.91 23.94 12.22
N THR A 82 -16.34 24.29 13.43
CA THR A 82 -16.62 25.67 13.82
C THR A 82 -15.36 26.55 13.78
N HIS A 83 -14.28 26.13 14.46
CA HIS A 83 -13.05 26.93 14.52
C HIS A 83 -12.29 26.93 13.21
N HIS A 84 -12.35 25.82 12.45
CA HIS A 84 -11.83 25.79 11.10
C HIS A 84 -12.54 26.82 10.21
N THR A 85 -13.89 26.81 10.19
CA THR A 85 -14.69 27.79 9.44
C THR A 85 -14.39 29.24 9.87
N ILE A 86 -14.24 29.51 11.17
CA ILE A 86 -13.87 30.85 11.67
C ILE A 86 -12.55 31.31 11.06
N ILE A 87 -11.53 30.45 11.02
CA ILE A 87 -10.21 30.80 10.48
C ILE A 87 -10.25 30.92 8.96
N ASP A 88 -10.94 30.00 8.27
CA ASP A 88 -11.07 29.97 6.82
C ASP A 88 -11.80 31.20 6.26
N LYS A 89 -12.88 31.63 6.93
CA LYS A 89 -13.71 32.79 6.50
C LYS A 89 -13.21 34.13 7.01
N SER A 90 -12.15 34.16 7.81
CA SER A 90 -11.54 35.39 8.29
C SER A 90 -10.51 35.93 7.29
N GLU A 91 -10.36 37.25 7.25
CA GLU A 91 -9.25 37.89 6.51
C GLU A 91 -7.89 37.34 7.01
N PRO A 92 -6.92 37.05 6.12
CA PRO A 92 -5.64 36.45 6.49
C PRO A 92 -4.85 37.22 7.55
N GLU A 93 -5.04 38.54 7.65
CA GLU A 93 -4.41 39.42 8.64
C GLU A 93 -4.89 39.14 10.07
N ASN A 94 -6.11 38.60 10.23
CA ASN A 94 -6.63 38.20 11.54
C ASN A 94 -6.01 36.90 12.02
N TRP A 95 -5.63 36.03 11.09
CA TRP A 95 -5.00 34.73 11.37
C TRP A 95 -3.71 34.60 10.56
N PRO A 96 -2.67 35.40 10.85
CA PRO A 96 -1.41 35.28 10.15
C PRO A 96 -0.72 33.97 10.54
N VAL A 97 0.18 33.49 9.68
CA VAL A 97 0.95 32.25 9.86
C VAL A 97 1.51 32.10 11.28
N LYS A 98 2.19 33.14 11.79
CA LYS A 98 2.79 33.15 13.13
C LYS A 98 1.77 32.90 14.26
N ARG A 99 0.53 33.38 14.10
CA ARG A 99 -0.54 33.17 15.08
C ARG A 99 -1.01 31.71 15.08
N LEU A 100 -1.14 31.10 13.90
CA LEU A 100 -1.53 29.69 13.77
C LEU A 100 -0.43 28.74 14.22
N GLU A 101 0.83 29.04 13.92
CA GLU A 101 1.99 28.29 14.45
C GLU A 101 2.04 28.35 15.99
N LYS A 102 1.75 29.52 16.56
CA LYS A 102 1.62 29.67 18.02
C LYS A 102 0.44 28.86 18.58
N LEU A 103 -0.71 28.91 17.92
CA LEU A 103 -1.90 28.14 18.30
C LEU A 103 -1.59 26.63 18.36
N LYS A 104 -0.97 26.09 17.30
CA LYS A 104 -0.50 24.70 17.25
C LYS A 104 0.47 24.39 18.39
N THR A 105 1.50 25.21 18.55
CA THR A 105 2.54 25.00 19.57
C THR A 105 1.97 24.97 20.99
N ASP A 106 1.14 25.96 21.34
CA ASP A 106 0.53 26.05 22.66
C ASP A 106 -0.40 24.85 22.94
N HIS A 107 -1.15 24.41 21.93
CA HIS A 107 -2.03 23.25 22.03
C HIS A 107 -1.26 21.95 22.25
N GLU A 108 -0.25 21.69 21.42
CA GLU A 108 0.55 20.46 21.52
C GLU A 108 1.34 20.41 22.85
N MET A 109 1.78 21.57 23.37
CA MET A 109 2.34 21.65 24.73
C MET A 109 1.30 21.29 25.79
N TRP A 110 0.06 21.76 25.65
CA TRP A 110 -1.03 21.40 26.56
C TRP A 110 -1.35 19.91 26.51
N VAL A 111 -1.41 19.30 25.32
CA VAL A 111 -1.62 17.85 25.15
C VAL A 111 -0.48 17.07 25.80
N ARG A 112 0.78 17.41 25.49
CA ARG A 112 1.97 16.72 26.03
C ARG A 112 2.01 16.76 27.56
N GLY A 113 1.63 17.88 28.17
CA GLY A 113 1.57 18.02 29.63
C GLY A 113 0.55 17.11 30.32
N ARG A 114 -0.37 16.48 29.56
CA ARG A 114 -1.43 15.61 30.08
C ARG A 114 -1.22 14.13 29.72
N ARG A 115 -0.18 13.81 28.94
CA ARG A 115 0.14 12.44 28.52
C ARG A 115 1.13 11.80 29.49
N SER A 116 0.97 10.50 29.74
CA SER A 116 1.98 9.73 30.46
C SER A 116 3.20 9.49 29.57
N ALA A 117 4.36 9.26 30.18
CA ALA A 117 5.57 8.87 29.44
C ALA A 117 5.39 7.56 28.65
N ALA A 118 4.52 6.66 29.12
CA ALA A 118 4.16 5.44 28.39
C ALA A 118 3.36 5.77 27.12
N ALA A 119 2.30 6.57 27.24
CA ALA A 119 1.49 6.99 26.10
C ALA A 119 2.30 7.77 25.06
N GLU A 120 3.26 8.60 25.49
CA GLU A 120 4.17 9.31 24.58
C GLU A 120 5.06 8.35 23.78
N ARG A 121 5.57 7.28 24.40
CA ARG A 121 6.39 6.27 23.71
C ARG A 121 5.58 5.50 22.68
N THR A 122 4.39 5.02 23.06
CA THR A 122 3.49 4.29 22.14
C THR A 122 3.21 5.11 20.90
N SER A 123 2.83 6.38 21.07
CA SER A 123 2.53 7.23 19.92
C SER A 123 3.73 7.59 19.05
N LYS A 124 4.94 7.68 19.61
CA LYS A 124 6.15 7.81 18.78
C LYS A 124 6.35 6.56 17.92
N THR A 125 6.14 5.37 18.48
CA THR A 125 6.18 4.12 17.73
C THR A 125 5.14 4.11 16.62
N GLU A 126 3.88 4.46 16.92
CA GLU A 126 2.82 4.55 15.91
C GLU A 126 3.16 5.50 14.75
N ILE A 127 3.70 6.68 15.04
CA ILE A 127 4.11 7.65 14.00
C ILE A 127 5.24 7.06 13.12
N LEU A 128 6.19 6.36 13.72
CA LEU A 128 7.28 5.72 12.98
C LEU A 128 6.76 4.59 12.08
N VAL A 129 5.88 3.74 12.61
CA VAL A 129 5.21 2.67 11.86
C VAL A 129 4.38 3.26 10.71
N ALA A 130 3.64 4.35 10.94
CA ALA A 130 2.92 5.08 9.89
C ALA A 130 3.84 5.59 8.78
N ALA A 131 5.03 6.10 9.12
CA ALA A 131 6.02 6.50 8.13
C ALA A 131 6.59 5.31 7.34
N ASP A 132 6.76 4.15 7.98
CA ASP A 132 7.20 2.94 7.30
C ASP A 132 6.14 2.37 6.36
N VAL A 133 4.86 2.41 6.77
CA VAL A 133 3.72 2.08 5.90
C VAL A 133 3.69 3.01 4.69
N GLN A 134 3.80 4.33 4.89
CA GLN A 134 3.79 5.31 3.81
C GLN A 134 4.90 5.05 2.78
N ARG A 135 6.11 4.66 3.23
CA ARG A 135 7.22 4.33 2.31
C ARG A 135 6.85 3.18 1.37
N ILE A 136 6.16 2.15 1.86
CA ILE A 136 5.69 1.03 1.04
C ILE A 136 4.64 1.52 0.04
N GLU A 137 3.67 2.33 0.48
CA GLU A 137 2.65 2.91 -0.39
C GLU A 137 3.25 3.75 -1.52
N ASP A 138 4.16 4.65 -1.17
CA ASP A 138 4.81 5.60 -2.09
C ASP A 138 5.54 4.89 -3.22
N HIS A 139 6.12 3.72 -2.94
CA HIS A 139 6.80 2.89 -3.92
C HIS A 139 5.83 2.02 -4.73
N LEU A 140 4.91 1.32 -4.06
CA LEU A 140 4.13 0.26 -4.69
C LEU A 140 2.74 0.69 -5.12
N PHE A 141 1.94 1.33 -4.27
CA PHE A 141 0.48 1.29 -4.39
C PHE A 141 -0.04 1.98 -5.64
N ALA A 142 0.45 3.19 -5.92
CA ALA A 142 0.05 3.93 -7.11
C ALA A 142 0.51 3.28 -8.43
N ARG A 143 1.56 2.46 -8.38
CA ARG A 143 2.12 1.77 -9.55
C ARG A 143 1.56 0.36 -9.71
N TRP A 144 1.07 -0.24 -8.63
CA TRP A 144 0.71 -1.65 -8.56
C TRP A 144 -0.30 -2.07 -9.64
N PRO A 145 -1.37 -1.31 -9.95
CA PRO A 145 -2.28 -1.68 -11.04
C PRO A 145 -1.58 -1.83 -12.39
N ALA A 146 -0.59 -0.97 -12.67
CA ALA A 146 0.20 -1.06 -13.90
C ALA A 146 1.27 -2.16 -13.85
N VAL A 147 1.81 -2.47 -12.66
CA VAL A 147 2.73 -3.60 -12.44
C VAL A 147 1.99 -4.92 -12.67
N HIS A 148 0.86 -5.13 -11.99
CA HIS A 148 -0.02 -6.29 -12.14
C HIS A 148 -0.40 -6.50 -13.61
N TRP A 149 -0.92 -5.46 -14.28
CA TRP A 149 -1.26 -5.52 -15.70
C TRP A 149 -0.10 -6.03 -16.58
N GLN A 150 1.12 -5.57 -16.31
CA GLN A 150 2.31 -5.92 -17.08
C GLN A 150 2.76 -7.38 -16.84
N LEU A 151 2.66 -7.85 -15.59
CA LEU A 151 2.97 -9.23 -15.21
C LEU A 151 1.93 -10.21 -15.76
N ASN A 152 0.66 -9.82 -15.78
CA ASN A 152 -0.48 -10.66 -16.14
C ASN A 152 -0.82 -10.65 -17.65
N ARG A 153 0.07 -10.10 -18.50
CA ARG A 153 -0.08 -10.20 -19.96
C ARG A 153 0.14 -11.62 -20.46
N PRO A 154 -0.40 -12.00 -21.63
CA PRO A 154 -0.11 -13.29 -22.25
C PRO A 154 1.37 -13.57 -22.39
N ILE A 155 2.17 -12.56 -22.76
CA ILE A 155 3.63 -12.61 -22.61
C ILE A 155 4.01 -11.52 -21.60
N PRO A 156 4.36 -11.90 -20.36
CA PRO A 156 4.70 -10.96 -19.30
C PRO A 156 5.79 -9.98 -19.71
N THR A 157 5.63 -8.74 -19.26
CA THR A 157 6.60 -7.66 -19.41
C THR A 157 6.72 -6.92 -18.09
N LEU A 158 7.76 -6.12 -17.90
CA LEU A 158 7.86 -5.19 -16.78
C LEU A 158 8.79 -4.04 -17.13
N SER A 159 8.34 -2.80 -17.01
CA SER A 159 9.24 -1.65 -17.17
C SER A 159 10.34 -1.67 -16.11
N LYS A 160 11.54 -1.18 -16.46
CA LYS A 160 12.66 -1.11 -15.50
C LYS A 160 12.31 -0.29 -14.26
N THR A 161 11.63 0.84 -14.44
CA THR A 161 11.17 1.69 -13.34
C THR A 161 10.20 0.96 -12.40
N HIS A 162 9.31 0.12 -12.94
CA HIS A 162 8.42 -0.69 -12.12
C HIS A 162 9.16 -1.80 -11.39
N PHE A 163 10.09 -2.47 -12.06
CA PHE A 163 10.96 -3.47 -11.43
C PHE A 163 11.78 -2.85 -10.29
N GLU A 164 12.37 -1.68 -10.51
CA GLU A 164 13.14 -0.94 -9.49
C GLU A 164 12.28 -0.55 -8.29
N ALA A 165 11.04 -0.10 -8.51
CA ALA A 165 10.11 0.23 -7.44
C ALA A 165 9.75 -1.01 -6.60
N VAL A 166 9.46 -2.15 -7.24
CA VAL A 166 9.19 -3.42 -6.57
C VAL A 166 10.42 -3.88 -5.76
N ALA A 167 11.59 -3.88 -6.38
CA ALA A 167 12.84 -4.28 -5.71
C ALA A 167 13.20 -3.35 -4.54
N GLN A 168 12.92 -2.04 -4.65
CA GLN A 168 13.13 -1.08 -3.57
C GLN A 168 12.22 -1.36 -2.38
N ALA A 169 10.93 -1.65 -2.62
CA ALA A 169 10.02 -2.04 -1.55
C ALA A 169 10.46 -3.36 -0.88
N GLY A 170 10.92 -4.34 -1.65
CA GLY A 170 11.48 -5.60 -1.12
C GLY A 170 12.71 -5.38 -0.24
N ARG A 171 13.66 -4.53 -0.68
CA ARG A 171 14.83 -4.16 0.13
C ARG A 171 14.45 -3.44 1.41
N PHE A 172 13.46 -2.55 1.35
CA PHE A 172 12.95 -1.86 2.53
C PHE A 172 12.34 -2.84 3.53
N LEU A 173 11.46 -3.73 3.08
CA LEU A 173 10.84 -4.76 3.91
C LEU A 173 11.88 -5.69 4.55
N LEU A 174 12.91 -6.10 3.79
CA LEU A 174 14.01 -6.92 4.29
C LEU A 174 14.82 -6.24 5.40
N ALA A 175 15.02 -4.92 5.29
CA ALA A 175 15.80 -4.16 6.27
C ALA A 175 14.98 -3.77 7.51
N LYS A 176 13.66 -3.99 7.50
CA LYS A 176 12.76 -3.44 8.49
C LYS A 176 12.59 -4.40 9.68
N ASP A 177 12.77 -3.85 10.87
CA ASP A 177 12.39 -4.49 12.14
C ASP A 177 11.06 -3.89 12.62
N TRP A 178 10.01 -4.71 12.66
CA TRP A 178 8.67 -4.29 13.03
C TRP A 178 8.46 -4.42 14.54
N PRO A 179 7.92 -3.40 15.24
CA PRO A 179 7.69 -3.50 16.68
C PRO A 179 6.71 -4.62 17.01
N SER A 180 6.96 -5.33 18.12
CA SER A 180 6.15 -6.46 18.59
C SER A 180 4.68 -6.15 18.85
N GLU A 181 4.35 -4.87 19.00
CA GLU A 181 3.01 -4.33 19.20
C GLU A 181 2.16 -4.34 17.91
N PHE A 182 2.77 -4.60 16.75
CA PHE A 182 2.11 -4.66 15.44
C PHE A 182 2.31 -6.03 14.76
N PRO A 183 1.85 -7.14 15.38
CA PRO A 183 2.10 -8.49 14.89
C PRO A 183 1.48 -8.79 13.53
N ALA A 184 0.28 -8.28 13.21
CA ALA A 184 -0.35 -8.49 11.91
C ALA A 184 0.38 -7.70 10.81
N VAL A 185 0.80 -6.46 11.09
CA VAL A 185 1.64 -5.69 10.15
C VAL A 185 2.97 -6.40 9.92
N ALA A 186 3.61 -6.91 10.97
CA ALA A 186 4.86 -7.66 10.86
C ALA A 186 4.70 -8.95 10.03
N GLN A 187 3.63 -9.73 10.27
CA GLN A 187 3.30 -10.92 9.49
C GLN A 187 3.10 -10.56 8.01
N MET A 188 2.35 -9.50 7.73
CA MET A 188 2.09 -9.09 6.36
C MET A 188 3.33 -8.54 5.65
N ALA A 189 4.20 -7.82 6.35
CA ALA A 189 5.48 -7.38 5.82
C ALA A 189 6.35 -8.57 5.37
N GLU A 190 6.39 -9.64 6.16
CA GLU A 190 7.18 -10.83 5.84
C GLU A 190 6.63 -11.56 4.62
N ARG A 191 5.31 -11.71 4.52
CA ARG A 191 4.65 -12.31 3.35
C ARG A 191 4.90 -11.50 2.07
N LEU A 192 4.80 -10.17 2.15
CA LEU A 192 5.13 -9.28 1.03
C LEU A 192 6.62 -9.37 0.67
N ARG A 193 7.52 -9.36 1.66
CA ARG A 193 8.96 -9.50 1.44
C ARG A 193 9.28 -10.78 0.67
N HIS A 194 8.69 -11.89 1.12
CA HIS A 194 8.89 -13.21 0.52
C HIS A 194 8.45 -13.25 -0.95
N LEU A 195 7.23 -12.80 -1.24
CA LEU A 195 6.72 -12.78 -2.62
C LEU A 195 7.45 -11.79 -3.52
N ILE A 196 7.85 -10.63 -3.00
CA ILE A 196 8.68 -9.68 -3.75
C ILE A 196 10.04 -10.29 -4.06
N ALA A 197 10.65 -11.03 -3.12
CA ALA A 197 11.91 -11.72 -3.37
C ALA A 197 11.76 -12.76 -4.50
N MET A 198 10.71 -13.59 -4.45
CA MET A 198 10.40 -14.54 -5.52
C MET A 198 10.15 -13.85 -6.87
N LEU A 199 9.41 -12.74 -6.87
CA LEU A 199 9.18 -11.97 -8.10
C LEU A 199 10.49 -11.38 -8.65
N CYS A 200 11.34 -10.82 -7.79
CA CYS A 200 12.63 -10.30 -8.21
C CYS A 200 13.55 -11.38 -8.78
N GLU A 201 13.58 -12.56 -8.17
CA GLU A 201 14.31 -13.72 -8.66
C GLU A 201 13.75 -14.18 -10.03
N HIS A 202 12.43 -14.31 -10.16
CA HIS A 202 11.76 -14.73 -11.39
C HIS A 202 12.06 -13.78 -12.55
N ILE A 203 11.93 -12.47 -12.31
CA ILE A 203 12.24 -11.45 -13.32
C ILE A 203 13.73 -11.50 -13.69
N THR A 204 14.63 -11.68 -12.73
CA THR A 204 16.08 -11.71 -12.99
C THR A 204 16.49 -12.94 -13.81
N ASN A 205 15.87 -14.09 -13.56
CA ASN A 205 16.23 -15.35 -14.20
C ASN A 205 15.55 -15.55 -15.55
N GLU A 206 14.29 -15.15 -15.68
CA GLU A 206 13.43 -15.53 -16.79
C GLU A 206 13.11 -14.39 -17.76
N PHE A 207 13.51 -13.14 -17.47
CA PHE A 207 13.23 -12.00 -18.33
C PHE A 207 14.50 -11.46 -18.99
N GLU A 208 14.36 -11.00 -20.23
CA GLU A 208 15.40 -10.31 -20.98
C GLU A 208 15.01 -8.85 -21.26
N GLN A 209 15.99 -7.98 -21.46
CA GLN A 209 15.74 -6.64 -21.96
C GLN A 209 15.36 -6.70 -23.44
N THR A 210 14.28 -6.00 -23.82
CA THR A 210 13.96 -5.83 -25.24
C THR A 210 15.07 -5.07 -25.99
N HIS A 211 15.19 -5.24 -27.30
CA HIS A 211 16.24 -4.60 -28.11
C HIS A 211 16.21 -3.06 -28.14
N GLU A 212 15.13 -2.44 -27.66
CA GLU A 212 15.06 -0.99 -27.50
C GLU A 212 15.96 -0.52 -26.35
N PRO A 213 16.79 0.51 -26.54
CA PRO A 213 17.51 1.15 -25.44
C PRO A 213 16.53 1.56 -24.34
N ASP A 214 16.80 1.10 -23.12
CA ASP A 214 15.90 1.26 -21.96
C ASP A 214 14.48 0.71 -22.11
N GLY A 215 14.27 -0.17 -23.08
CA GLY A 215 13.03 -0.92 -23.23
C GLY A 215 12.72 -1.81 -22.02
N PRO A 216 11.46 -2.24 -21.89
CA PRO A 216 11.02 -3.05 -20.76
C PRO A 216 11.73 -4.40 -20.72
N LEU A 217 11.70 -5.02 -19.55
CA LEU A 217 11.98 -6.44 -19.39
C LEU A 217 10.81 -7.23 -19.97
N LYS A 218 11.09 -8.35 -20.61
CA LYS A 218 10.09 -9.24 -21.19
C LYS A 218 10.47 -10.68 -20.91
N LEU A 219 9.48 -11.52 -20.62
CA LEU A 219 9.71 -12.95 -20.43
C LEU A 219 10.45 -13.52 -21.65
N PHE A 220 11.60 -14.14 -21.39
CA PHE A 220 12.44 -14.77 -22.39
C PHE A 220 11.72 -15.98 -23.00
N ARG A 221 11.87 -16.13 -24.31
CA ARG A 221 11.20 -17.17 -25.09
C ARG A 221 12.22 -17.93 -25.91
N ALA A 222 12.88 -18.89 -25.26
CA ALA A 222 13.95 -19.68 -25.84
C ALA A 222 13.50 -20.42 -27.12
N GLU A 223 12.23 -20.83 -27.20
CA GLU A 223 11.64 -21.51 -28.36
C GLU A 223 11.62 -20.62 -29.61
N LYS A 224 11.68 -19.29 -29.45
CA LYS A 224 11.77 -18.32 -30.57
C LYS A 224 13.20 -18.03 -31.01
N GLN A 225 14.20 -18.52 -30.29
CA GLN A 225 15.62 -18.33 -30.59
C GLN A 225 16.24 -19.50 -31.38
N LEU A 226 15.45 -20.53 -31.68
CA LEU A 226 15.88 -21.68 -32.48
C LEU A 226 16.24 -21.24 -33.91
N ARG A 227 17.50 -21.46 -34.31
CA ARG A 227 17.99 -21.16 -35.68
C ARG A 227 17.48 -22.16 -36.72
N THR A 228 17.15 -23.37 -36.28
CA THR A 228 16.65 -24.46 -37.11
C THR A 228 15.42 -25.05 -36.44
N TRP A 229 14.40 -25.37 -37.23
CA TRP A 229 13.18 -25.99 -36.71
C TRP A 229 13.47 -27.39 -36.16
N ASP A 230 13.24 -27.57 -34.86
CA ASP A 230 13.37 -28.84 -34.15
C ASP A 230 12.14 -29.05 -33.24
N PRO A 231 11.13 -29.83 -33.67
CA PRO A 231 9.86 -29.94 -32.95
C PRO A 231 9.98 -30.40 -31.48
N PRO A 232 10.77 -31.43 -31.14
CA PRO A 232 10.95 -31.85 -29.74
C PRO A 232 11.53 -30.73 -28.86
N THR A 233 12.58 -30.06 -29.31
CA THR A 233 13.19 -28.94 -28.56
C THR A 233 12.24 -27.75 -28.46
N TYR A 234 11.55 -27.39 -29.54
CA TYR A 234 10.54 -26.33 -29.51
C TYR A 234 9.47 -26.62 -28.46
N LYS A 235 8.94 -27.86 -28.43
CA LYS A 235 7.91 -28.27 -27.47
C LYS A 235 8.40 -28.14 -26.02
N HIS A 236 9.63 -28.59 -25.74
CA HIS A 236 10.22 -28.49 -24.41
C HIS A 236 10.43 -27.03 -23.97
N LEU A 237 11.06 -26.20 -24.81
CA LEU A 237 11.31 -24.79 -24.48
C LEU A 237 10.02 -23.96 -24.37
N PHE A 238 9.01 -24.28 -25.18
CA PHE A 238 7.71 -23.63 -25.08
C PHE A 238 6.98 -24.03 -23.79
N HIS A 239 7.11 -25.29 -23.35
CA HIS A 239 6.59 -25.74 -22.06
C HIS A 239 7.18 -24.92 -20.90
N GLU A 240 8.50 -24.74 -20.86
CA GLU A 240 9.17 -23.89 -19.85
C GLU A 240 8.66 -22.45 -19.89
N THR A 241 8.48 -21.89 -21.09
CA THR A 241 7.89 -20.56 -21.27
C THR A 241 6.48 -20.47 -20.69
N GLN A 242 5.65 -21.50 -20.91
CA GLN A 242 4.28 -21.54 -20.38
C GLN A 242 4.27 -21.63 -18.85
N VAL A 243 5.17 -22.39 -18.24
CA VAL A 243 5.32 -22.45 -16.77
C VAL A 243 5.73 -21.08 -16.22
N ASN A 244 6.68 -20.42 -16.87
CA ASN A 244 7.15 -19.09 -16.46
C ASN A 244 6.09 -17.99 -16.64
N MET A 245 5.20 -18.12 -17.63
CA MET A 245 4.03 -17.24 -17.80
C MET A 245 3.10 -17.34 -16.59
N VAL A 246 2.68 -18.56 -16.23
CA VAL A 246 1.79 -18.78 -15.07
C VAL A 246 2.45 -18.35 -13.77
N THR A 247 3.76 -18.57 -13.63
CA THR A 247 4.54 -18.10 -12.49
C THR A 247 4.44 -16.57 -12.32
N SER A 248 4.59 -15.80 -13.41
CA SER A 248 4.40 -14.34 -13.39
C SER A 248 2.98 -13.94 -13.01
N TRP A 249 1.98 -14.60 -13.59
CA TRP A 249 0.56 -14.31 -13.33
C TRP A 249 0.19 -14.57 -11.87
N TRP A 250 0.64 -15.70 -11.33
CA TRP A 250 0.41 -16.07 -9.94
C TRP A 250 1.07 -15.09 -8.97
N LEU A 251 2.32 -14.69 -9.23
CA LEU A 251 3.01 -13.72 -8.38
C LEU A 251 2.30 -12.35 -8.41
N GLY A 252 1.82 -11.90 -9.57
CA GLY A 252 1.03 -10.68 -9.71
C GLY A 252 -0.27 -10.75 -8.91
N ASP A 253 -1.05 -11.80 -9.09
CA ASP A 253 -2.32 -12.00 -8.38
C ASP A 253 -2.10 -12.13 -6.86
N ARG A 254 -1.14 -12.97 -6.45
CA ARG A 254 -0.86 -13.21 -5.03
C ARG A 254 -0.37 -11.97 -4.32
N LEU A 255 0.54 -11.19 -4.91
CA LEU A 255 0.96 -9.92 -4.33
C LEU A 255 -0.20 -8.93 -4.19
N THR A 256 -1.17 -8.94 -5.12
CA THR A 256 -2.38 -8.11 -5.00
C THR A 256 -3.22 -8.52 -3.78
N TYR A 257 -3.44 -9.82 -3.56
CA TYR A 257 -4.10 -10.31 -2.34
C TYR A 257 -3.35 -9.86 -1.08
N GLU A 258 -2.03 -10.06 -1.02
CA GLU A 258 -1.23 -9.73 0.17
C GLU A 258 -1.16 -8.22 0.44
N LEU A 259 -1.11 -7.38 -0.60
CA LEU A 259 -1.18 -5.92 -0.46
C LEU A 259 -2.52 -5.47 0.12
N ASN A 260 -3.61 -6.13 -0.27
CA ASN A 260 -4.93 -5.85 0.28
C ASN A 260 -5.09 -6.37 1.72
N GLN A 261 -4.36 -7.41 2.13
CA GLN A 261 -4.28 -7.83 3.53
C GLN A 261 -3.41 -6.91 4.37
N TRP A 262 -2.30 -6.40 3.81
CA TRP A 262 -1.47 -5.35 4.41
C TRP A 262 -2.29 -4.10 4.74
N ILE A 263 -3.00 -3.56 3.72
CA ILE A 263 -4.37 -3.07 3.83
C ILE A 263 -4.99 -3.00 5.24
N ARG A 264 -5.53 -4.16 5.58
CA ARG A 264 -6.35 -4.45 6.75
C ARG A 264 -5.51 -4.53 8.01
N ALA A 265 -4.33 -5.15 7.95
CA ALA A 265 -3.43 -5.21 9.09
C ALA A 265 -3.08 -3.81 9.61
N VAL A 266 -2.81 -2.86 8.71
CA VAL A 266 -2.58 -1.46 9.08
C VAL A 266 -3.85 -0.81 9.65
N ARG A 267 -5.03 -1.10 9.08
CA ARG A 267 -6.30 -0.59 9.64
C ARG A 267 -6.57 -1.10 11.06
N ASP A 268 -6.28 -2.36 11.28
CA ASP A 268 -6.60 -3.05 12.53
C ASP A 268 -5.63 -2.65 13.66
N GLU A 269 -4.34 -2.49 13.36
CA GLU A 269 -3.32 -2.26 14.39
C GLU A 269 -2.85 -0.80 14.51
N LEU A 270 -2.95 -0.01 13.44
CA LEU A 270 -2.37 1.34 13.40
C LEU A 270 -3.40 2.45 13.28
N ASP A 271 -4.28 2.39 12.28
CA ASP A 271 -5.25 3.44 12.01
C ASP A 271 -6.47 2.92 11.26
N VAL A 272 -7.61 2.82 11.96
CA VAL A 272 -8.88 2.33 11.41
C VAL A 272 -9.37 3.12 10.18
N HIS A 273 -8.95 4.38 10.02
CA HIS A 273 -9.29 5.23 8.88
C HIS A 273 -8.25 5.19 7.76
N TYR A 274 -7.21 4.37 7.89
CA TYR A 274 -6.20 4.20 6.85
C TYR A 274 -6.86 3.83 5.52
N ARG A 275 -6.61 4.66 4.49
CA ARG A 275 -7.21 4.55 3.16
C ARG A 275 -8.75 4.49 3.16
N PHE A 276 -9.43 5.20 4.05
CA PHE A 276 -10.89 5.16 4.13
C PHE A 276 -11.55 5.61 2.80
N ALA A 277 -10.98 6.63 2.15
CA ALA A 277 -11.50 7.14 0.87
C ALA A 277 -11.03 6.30 -0.33
N GLU A 278 -9.77 5.85 -0.31
CA GLU A 278 -9.13 5.15 -1.42
C GLU A 278 -9.49 3.67 -1.47
N GLY A 279 -9.82 3.06 -0.33
CA GLY A 279 -10.12 1.63 -0.24
C GLY A 279 -8.89 0.73 -0.42
N VAL A 280 -9.16 -0.50 -0.83
CA VAL A 280 -8.14 -1.50 -1.18
C VAL A 280 -7.60 -1.25 -2.60
N ILE A 281 -6.56 -1.98 -3.00
CA ILE A 281 -6.03 -1.90 -4.36
C ILE A 281 -6.92 -2.72 -5.30
N LEU A 282 -7.37 -2.06 -6.37
CA LEU A 282 -8.01 -2.69 -7.52
C LEU A 282 -6.99 -2.81 -8.65
N VAL A 283 -7.06 -3.88 -9.41
CA VAL A 283 -6.17 -4.10 -10.57
C VAL A 283 -6.99 -4.39 -11.82
N PRO A 284 -6.58 -3.89 -13.00
CA PRO A 284 -7.28 -4.16 -14.24
C PRO A 284 -7.02 -5.59 -14.69
N VAL A 285 -8.10 -6.30 -15.06
CA VAL A 285 -8.06 -7.65 -15.64
C VAL A 285 -8.81 -7.64 -16.98
N GLY A 286 -8.39 -8.49 -17.91
CA GLY A 286 -8.87 -8.54 -19.29
C GLY A 286 -7.76 -8.17 -20.27
N ASP A 287 -7.99 -8.36 -21.58
CA ASP A 287 -6.97 -8.06 -22.61
C ASP A 287 -7.31 -6.79 -23.43
N GLY A 288 -8.51 -6.23 -23.24
CA GLY A 288 -9.03 -5.07 -23.97
C GLY A 288 -9.27 -5.33 -25.46
N ILE A 289 -9.15 -6.58 -25.90
CA ILE A 289 -9.28 -7.00 -27.30
C ILE A 289 -10.45 -7.99 -27.43
N ILE A 290 -10.40 -9.09 -26.67
CA ILE A 290 -11.42 -10.14 -26.59
C ILE A 290 -12.25 -9.92 -25.32
N GLU A 291 -11.58 -9.69 -24.20
CA GLU A 291 -12.18 -9.49 -22.89
C GLU A 291 -12.09 -8.00 -22.51
N PRO A 292 -13.22 -7.35 -22.18
CA PRO A 292 -13.21 -5.96 -21.76
C PRO A 292 -12.38 -5.82 -20.48
N VAL A 293 -11.62 -4.72 -20.39
CA VAL A 293 -10.85 -4.43 -19.18
C VAL A 293 -11.81 -4.02 -18.06
N ALA A 294 -11.71 -4.68 -16.91
CA ALA A 294 -12.48 -4.38 -15.72
C ALA A 294 -11.59 -4.35 -14.48
N ASP A 295 -11.88 -3.43 -13.57
CA ASP A 295 -11.22 -3.38 -12.27
C ASP A 295 -11.68 -4.56 -11.41
N THR A 296 -10.71 -5.33 -10.93
CA THR A 296 -10.93 -6.52 -10.11
C THR A 296 -10.34 -6.33 -8.72
N ARG A 297 -11.08 -6.79 -7.72
CA ARG A 297 -10.68 -6.81 -6.31
C ARG A 297 -10.24 -8.23 -5.95
N TYR A 298 -8.95 -8.39 -5.65
CA TYR A 298 -8.40 -9.66 -5.16
C TYR A 298 -8.37 -9.63 -3.63
N ASP A 299 -9.21 -10.45 -2.99
CA ASP A 299 -9.33 -10.55 -1.55
C ASP A 299 -9.59 -11.97 -1.05
N TYR A 300 -8.98 -12.31 0.08
CA TYR A 300 -9.31 -13.53 0.78
C TYR A 300 -10.69 -13.45 1.43
N ASP A 301 -11.31 -14.61 1.59
CA ASP A 301 -12.44 -14.74 2.51
C ASP A 301 -11.95 -14.40 3.92
N LEU A 302 -12.50 -13.33 4.50
CA LEU A 302 -12.14 -12.81 5.81
C LEU A 302 -12.44 -13.80 6.95
N SER A 303 -13.22 -14.85 6.69
CA SER A 303 -13.52 -15.91 7.65
C SER A 303 -12.51 -17.06 7.63
N THR A 304 -11.53 -17.03 6.72
CA THR A 304 -10.55 -18.11 6.54
C THR A 304 -9.13 -17.67 6.91
N PRO A 305 -8.30 -18.59 7.45
CA PRO A 305 -6.88 -18.32 7.66
C PRO A 305 -6.17 -17.94 6.35
N LEU A 306 -5.12 -17.13 6.46
CA LEU A 306 -4.29 -16.81 5.30
C LEU A 306 -3.71 -18.10 4.68
N PRO A 307 -3.73 -18.24 3.36
CA PRO A 307 -3.18 -19.42 2.70
C PRO A 307 -1.66 -19.46 2.84
N ALA A 308 -1.12 -20.68 2.82
CA ALA A 308 0.32 -20.90 2.72
C ALA A 308 0.88 -20.30 1.42
N LEU A 309 2.13 -19.86 1.49
CA LEU A 309 2.89 -19.39 0.33
C LEU A 309 3.91 -20.48 -0.05
N PRO A 310 4.26 -20.62 -1.34
CA PRO A 310 5.35 -21.49 -1.74
C PRO A 310 6.65 -21.04 -1.09
N THR A 311 7.53 -21.98 -0.71
CA THR A 311 8.84 -21.70 -0.11
C THR A 311 9.82 -21.06 -1.09
N GLY A 312 9.58 -21.20 -2.40
CA GLY A 312 10.39 -20.60 -3.45
C GLY A 312 9.85 -20.87 -4.85
N LEU A 313 10.57 -20.40 -5.88
CA LEU A 313 10.13 -20.52 -7.27
C LEU A 313 10.03 -21.96 -7.75
N THR A 314 10.90 -22.86 -7.29
CA THR A 314 10.84 -24.29 -7.64
C THR A 314 9.50 -24.89 -7.25
N GLN A 315 9.08 -24.74 -5.99
CA GLN A 315 7.79 -25.27 -5.54
C GLN A 315 6.60 -24.66 -6.31
N LEU A 316 6.67 -23.37 -6.64
CA LEU A 316 5.63 -22.72 -7.45
C LEU A 316 5.58 -23.29 -8.88
N LYS A 317 6.72 -23.47 -9.54
CA LYS A 317 6.81 -24.04 -10.89
C LYS A 317 6.36 -25.50 -10.91
N ASP A 318 6.80 -26.30 -9.94
CA ASP A 318 6.38 -27.70 -9.79
C ASP A 318 4.86 -27.81 -9.60
N ALA A 319 4.26 -26.91 -8.80
CA ALA A 319 2.80 -26.88 -8.63
C ALA A 319 2.05 -26.53 -9.92
N VAL A 320 2.61 -25.66 -10.77
CA VAL A 320 2.05 -25.38 -12.10
C VAL A 320 2.08 -26.63 -12.97
N GLU A 321 3.22 -27.32 -13.03
CA GLU A 321 3.38 -28.52 -13.83
C GLU A 321 2.45 -29.65 -13.36
N GLN A 322 2.40 -29.90 -12.05
CA GLN A 322 1.53 -30.89 -11.46
C GLN A 322 0.06 -30.60 -11.78
N THR A 323 -0.39 -29.36 -11.58
CA THR A 323 -1.79 -28.97 -11.86
C THR A 323 -2.13 -29.13 -13.35
N ALA A 324 -1.18 -28.81 -14.24
CA ALA A 324 -1.34 -28.98 -15.68
C ALA A 324 -1.48 -30.46 -16.07
N GLU A 325 -0.65 -31.32 -15.48
CA GLU A 325 -0.68 -32.77 -15.69
C GLU A 325 -1.99 -33.39 -15.19
N GLU A 326 -2.42 -33.05 -13.97
CA GLU A 326 -3.68 -33.52 -13.38
C GLU A 326 -4.90 -33.15 -14.23
N ARG A 327 -4.86 -31.97 -14.85
CA ARG A 327 -5.91 -31.50 -15.76
C ARG A 327 -5.76 -31.99 -17.20
N GLY A 328 -4.63 -32.58 -17.57
CA GLY A 328 -4.32 -32.97 -18.95
C GLY A 328 -4.29 -31.78 -19.91
N VAL A 329 -3.80 -30.62 -19.46
CA VAL A 329 -3.73 -29.37 -20.25
C VAL A 329 -2.29 -28.87 -20.33
N GLU A 330 -2.03 -27.93 -21.25
CA GLU A 330 -0.75 -27.20 -21.27
C GLU A 330 -0.63 -26.27 -20.05
N PRO A 331 0.58 -26.03 -19.50
CA PRO A 331 0.77 -25.19 -18.32
C PRO A 331 0.07 -23.83 -18.39
N GLN A 332 0.13 -23.14 -19.54
CA GLN A 332 -0.53 -21.83 -19.74
C GLN A 332 -2.07 -21.84 -19.57
N ARG A 333 -2.70 -23.01 -19.46
CA ARG A 333 -4.15 -23.19 -19.22
C ARG A 333 -4.49 -23.38 -17.74
N VAL A 334 -3.49 -23.49 -16.88
CA VAL A 334 -3.66 -23.48 -15.42
C VAL A 334 -3.95 -22.05 -14.98
N HIS A 335 -5.10 -21.85 -14.34
CA HIS A 335 -5.45 -20.56 -13.76
C HIS A 335 -4.71 -20.38 -12.43
N PRO A 336 -4.16 -19.18 -12.13
CA PRO A 336 -3.41 -18.95 -10.89
C PRO A 336 -4.14 -19.34 -9.59
N SER A 337 -5.47 -19.17 -9.56
CA SER A 337 -6.28 -19.52 -8.38
C SER A 337 -6.35 -21.03 -8.09
N GLU A 338 -5.95 -21.88 -9.03
CA GLU A 338 -5.94 -23.34 -8.85
C GLU A 338 -4.71 -23.82 -8.07
N LEU A 339 -3.67 -22.97 -7.95
CA LEU A 339 -2.42 -23.34 -7.27
C LEU A 339 -2.57 -23.21 -5.75
N THR A 340 -2.48 -24.34 -5.06
CA THR A 340 -2.49 -24.44 -3.60
C THR A 340 -1.17 -24.96 -3.06
N PHE A 341 -0.77 -24.49 -1.89
CA PHE A 341 0.48 -24.89 -1.24
C PHE A 341 0.17 -25.50 0.13
N PRO A 342 0.90 -26.55 0.54
CA PRO A 342 0.74 -27.13 1.86
C PRO A 342 1.12 -26.10 2.94
N ILE A 343 0.42 -26.14 4.06
CA ILE A 343 0.88 -25.47 5.28
C ILE A 343 2.07 -26.32 5.77
N GLU A 344 3.24 -25.71 5.98
CA GLU A 344 4.34 -26.43 6.64
C GLU A 344 3.86 -26.80 8.05
N ASP A 345 3.82 -28.11 8.35
CA ASP A 345 3.60 -28.58 9.71
C ASP A 345 4.86 -28.20 10.53
N ASP A 346 4.67 -27.41 11.59
CA ASP A 346 5.71 -26.94 12.53
C ASP A 346 6.60 -28.05 13.12
#